data_AF-A0A645J291-F1
#
_entry.id   AF-A0A645J291-F1
#
_cell.length_a   1.000
_cell.length_b   1.000
_cell.length_c   1.000
_cell.angle_alpha   90.00
_cell.angle_beta   90.00
_cell.angle_gamma   90.00
#
_symmetry.space_group_name_H-M   'P 1'
#
loop_
_entity.id
_entity.type
_entity.pdbx_description
1 polymer ?
#
loop_
_entity_poly.entity_id
_entity_poly.type
_entity_poly.pdbx_seq_one_letter_code
_entity_poly.pdbx_strand_id
1 'polypeptide(L)'
;MRRFKYEGDRRLGTYMAALLALKLKESGWEDKIDLVVPVPLHWLKEWQRGFNQAAVISAEIASAMGVAHEPFLIKRKKYTFTQTKKDKEHRRTAIAGAFSVPAGMLPKVAGKRILLVDDVLTTGATLEACAKALADAGCCNISVATLAFVE
;
A
#
# COMPACT_ATOMS: atom_id res chain seq x y z
N MET A 1 -16.31 4.89 -2.00
CA MET A 1 -15.53 3.65 -2.18
C MET A 1 -15.89 2.86 -3.44
N ARG A 2 -17.15 2.45 -3.67
CA ARG A 2 -17.51 1.67 -4.88
C ARG A 2 -17.18 2.41 -6.19
N ARG A 3 -17.52 3.70 -6.28
CA ARG A 3 -17.20 4.57 -7.43
C ARG A 3 -15.68 4.69 -7.68
N PHE A 4 -14.90 4.77 -6.61
CA PHE A 4 -13.43 4.82 -6.68
C PHE A 4 -12.78 3.47 -7.06
N LYS A 5 -13.34 2.34 -6.58
CA LYS A 5 -12.81 0.99 -6.87
C LYS A 5 -13.26 0.41 -8.21
N TYR A 6 -14.41 0.83 -8.75
CA TYR A 6 -15.08 0.14 -9.85
C TYR A 6 -15.59 1.04 -10.98
N GLU A 7 -15.71 2.36 -10.78
CA GLU A 7 -16.22 3.30 -11.81
C GLU A 7 -15.13 4.22 -12.39
N GLY A 8 -13.86 4.03 -12.01
CA GLY A 8 -12.73 4.76 -12.59
C GLY A 8 -12.65 6.25 -12.19
N ASP A 9 -13.41 6.69 -11.18
CA ASP A 9 -13.38 8.08 -10.71
C ASP A 9 -12.11 8.39 -9.92
N ARG A 10 -11.03 8.58 -10.67
CA ARG A 10 -9.70 8.96 -10.17
C ARG A 10 -9.74 10.32 -9.45
N ARG A 11 -10.67 11.21 -9.80
CA ARG A 11 -10.80 12.55 -9.19
C ARG A 11 -11.25 12.46 -7.74
N LEU A 12 -12.26 11.63 -7.45
CA LEU A 12 -12.68 11.38 -6.07
C LEU A 12 -11.55 10.72 -5.25
N GLY A 13 -10.80 9.81 -5.86
CA GLY A 13 -9.62 9.19 -5.27
C GLY A 13 -8.54 10.17 -4.87
N THR A 14 -8.14 11.03 -5.82
CA THR A 14 -7.17 12.09 -5.60
C THR A 14 -7.64 13.07 -4.53
N TYR A 15 -8.92 13.45 -4.54
CA TYR A 15 -9.49 14.32 -3.50
C TYR A 15 -9.39 13.70 -2.10
N MET A 16 -9.79 12.44 -1.95
CA MET A 16 -9.67 11.73 -0.66
C MET A 16 -8.21 11.55 -0.23
N ALA A 17 -7.32 11.26 -1.17
CA ALA A 17 -5.89 11.17 -0.91
C ALA A 17 -5.30 12.49 -0.43
N ALA A 18 -5.68 13.61 -1.05
CA ALA A 18 -5.27 14.95 -0.64
C ALA A 18 -5.74 15.28 0.78
N LEU A 19 -6.99 14.95 1.14
CA LEU A 19 -7.50 15.13 2.50
C LEU A 19 -6.73 14.29 3.53
N LEU A 20 -6.42 13.03 3.20
CA LEU A 20 -5.61 12.18 4.07
C LEU A 20 -4.19 12.73 4.23
N ALA A 21 -3.58 13.18 3.14
CA ALA A 21 -2.24 13.76 3.13
C ALA A 21 -2.17 15.04 4.00
N LEU A 22 -3.17 15.91 3.88
CA LEU A 22 -3.29 17.11 4.73
C LEU A 22 -3.34 16.72 6.22
N LYS A 23 -4.21 15.76 6.58
CA LYS A 23 -4.33 15.29 7.98
C LYS A 23 -3.04 14.70 8.52
N LEU A 24 -2.32 13.92 7.72
CA LEU A 24 -1.02 13.37 8.11
C LEU A 24 0.00 14.48 8.39
N LYS A 25 0.03 15.49 7.51
CA LYS A 25 0.89 16.66 7.65
C LYS A 25 0.57 17.45 8.93
N GLU A 26 -0.70 17.80 9.14
CA GLU A 26 -1.17 18.50 10.34
C GLU A 26 -0.87 17.74 11.65
N SER A 27 -0.79 16.41 11.56
CA SER A 27 -0.47 15.54 12.69
C SER A 27 1.04 15.33 12.91
N GLY A 28 1.90 16.04 12.17
CA GLY A 28 3.35 16.01 12.35
C GLY A 28 4.02 14.68 11.96
N TRP A 29 3.53 14.02 10.90
CA TRP A 29 4.09 12.75 10.43
C TRP A 29 5.27 12.90 9.46
N GLU A 30 5.50 14.10 8.93
CA GLU A 30 6.57 14.40 7.97
C GLU A 30 7.95 13.97 8.46
N ASP A 31 8.30 14.28 9.71
CA ASP A 31 9.59 13.89 10.29
C ASP A 31 9.66 12.42 10.71
N LYS A 32 8.57 11.65 10.58
CA LYS A 32 8.48 10.24 11.00
C LYS A 32 8.55 9.25 9.83
N ILE A 33 8.55 9.74 8.59
CA ILE A 33 8.46 8.93 7.39
C ILE A 33 9.58 9.32 6.44
N ASP A 34 10.41 8.35 6.06
CA ASP A 34 11.50 8.57 5.11
C ASP A 34 11.13 8.11 3.69
N LEU A 35 10.12 7.23 3.58
CA LEU A 35 9.71 6.64 2.31
C LEU A 35 8.22 6.23 2.33
N VAL A 36 7.49 6.57 1.26
CA VAL A 36 6.09 6.15 1.06
C VAL A 36 6.03 5.05 -0.01
N VAL A 37 5.31 3.97 0.29
CA VAL A 37 5.21 2.78 -0.56
C VAL A 37 3.75 2.33 -0.65
N PRO A 38 3.17 2.16 -1.86
CA PRO A 38 1.85 1.55 -2.00
C PRO A 38 1.90 0.03 -1.86
N VAL A 39 0.81 -0.55 -1.36
CA VAL A 39 0.54 -1.98 -1.52
C VAL A 39 0.41 -2.28 -3.02
N PRO A 40 1.16 -3.27 -3.56
CA PRO A 40 1.10 -3.59 -4.97
C PRO A 40 -0.19 -4.37 -5.29
N LEU A 41 -0.93 -3.87 -6.27
CA LEU A 41 -2.04 -4.59 -6.86
C LEU A 41 -1.52 -5.75 -7.72
N HIS A 42 -2.34 -6.78 -7.93
CA HIS A 42 -2.01 -7.78 -8.94
C HIS A 42 -2.28 -7.22 -10.34
N TRP A 43 -1.40 -7.49 -11.32
CA TRP A 43 -1.48 -6.94 -12.68
C TRP A 43 -2.83 -7.20 -13.38
N LEU A 44 -3.45 -8.39 -13.21
CA LEU A 44 -4.81 -8.65 -13.71
C LEU A 44 -5.87 -7.71 -13.09
N LYS A 45 -5.73 -7.38 -11.81
CA LYS A 45 -6.66 -6.46 -11.12
C LYS A 45 -6.40 -5.01 -11.52
N GLU A 46 -5.14 -4.68 -11.82
CA GLU A 46 -4.75 -3.38 -12.34
C GLU A 46 -5.32 -3.16 -13.74
N TRP A 47 -5.25 -4.19 -14.58
CA TRP A 47 -5.88 -4.19 -15.90
C TRP A 47 -7.42 -4.08 -15.84
N GLN A 48 -8.07 -4.80 -14.92
CA GLN A 48 -9.54 -4.72 -14.75
C GLN A 48 -10.03 -3.39 -14.15
N ARG A 49 -9.21 -2.74 -13.31
CA ARG A 49 -9.59 -1.50 -12.59
C ARG A 49 -9.01 -0.23 -13.20
N GLY A 50 -8.14 -0.35 -14.19
CA GLY A 50 -7.46 0.74 -14.89
C GLY A 50 -6.21 1.30 -14.17
N PHE A 51 -6.13 1.24 -12.83
CA PHE A 51 -4.97 1.72 -12.06
C PHE A 51 -4.92 1.15 -10.63
N ASN A 52 -3.74 1.17 -9.99
CA ASN A 52 -3.56 0.87 -8.57
C ASN A 52 -3.97 2.08 -7.71
N GLN A 53 -5.10 1.99 -7.02
CA GLN A 53 -5.61 3.05 -6.12
C GLN A 53 -4.61 3.42 -5.03
N ALA A 54 -3.94 2.44 -4.43
CA ALA A 54 -2.92 2.68 -3.41
C ALA A 54 -1.74 3.49 -3.97
N ALA A 55 -1.38 3.28 -5.24
CA ALA A 55 -0.32 4.04 -5.90
C ALA A 55 -0.69 5.52 -6.10
N VAL A 56 -1.96 5.80 -6.43
CA VAL A 56 -2.46 7.19 -6.51
C VAL A 56 -2.42 7.84 -5.13
N ILE A 57 -2.94 7.16 -4.10
CA ILE A 57 -3.00 7.70 -2.75
C ILE A 57 -1.59 7.98 -2.20
N SER A 58 -0.67 7.02 -2.36
CA SER A 58 0.71 7.16 -1.88
C SER A 58 1.48 8.28 -2.59
N ALA A 59 1.23 8.51 -3.88
CA ALA A 59 1.87 9.60 -4.62
C ALA A 59 1.46 10.97 -4.07
N GLU A 60 0.16 11.17 -3.82
CA GLU A 60 -0.36 12.41 -3.23
C GLU A 60 0.18 12.64 -1.81
N ILE A 61 0.22 11.59 -0.99
CA ILE A 61 0.78 11.65 0.37
C ILE A 61 2.26 12.03 0.34
N ALA A 62 3.06 11.37 -0.50
CA ALA A 62 4.49 11.67 -0.63
C ALA A 62 4.73 13.10 -1.10
N SER A 63 3.96 13.56 -2.08
CA SER A 63 4.04 14.94 -2.60
C SER A 63 3.71 15.98 -1.53
N ALA A 64 2.66 15.77 -0.73
CA ALA A 64 2.25 16.72 0.29
C ALA A 64 3.22 16.81 1.48
N MET A 65 3.85 15.70 1.82
CA MET A 65 4.82 15.60 2.92
C MET A 65 6.26 15.91 2.49
N GLY A 66 6.55 15.99 1.18
CA GLY A 66 7.92 16.20 0.68
C GLY A 66 8.84 14.99 0.89
N VAL A 67 8.27 13.77 0.89
CA VAL A 67 8.99 12.52 1.19
C VAL A 67 9.17 11.68 -0.08
N ALA A 68 10.20 10.84 -0.12
CA ALA A 68 10.43 9.93 -1.24
C ALA A 68 9.26 8.97 -1.48
N HIS A 69 9.01 8.63 -2.75
CA HIS A 69 7.96 7.70 -3.17
C HIS A 69 8.55 6.60 -4.05
N GLU A 70 8.31 5.33 -3.70
CA GLU A 70 8.79 4.18 -4.48
C GLU A 70 7.62 3.25 -4.84
N PRO A 71 6.88 3.52 -5.92
CA PRO A 71 5.65 2.80 -6.27
C PRO A 71 5.87 1.33 -6.68
N PHE A 72 7.11 0.96 -7.03
CA PHE A 72 7.48 -0.37 -7.52
C PHE A 72 8.41 -1.14 -6.58
N LEU A 73 8.58 -0.65 -5.35
CA LEU A 73 9.50 -1.23 -4.36
C LEU A 73 9.14 -2.68 -4.00
N ILE A 74 7.85 -2.94 -3.78
CA ILE A 74 7.34 -4.27 -3.44
C ILE A 74 6.84 -4.93 -4.72
N LYS A 75 7.34 -6.13 -5.01
CA LYS A 75 6.85 -6.97 -6.11
C LYS A 75 5.93 -8.05 -5.56
N ARG A 76 4.80 -8.24 -6.23
CA ARG A 76 3.89 -9.37 -5.97
C ARG A 76 4.22 -10.52 -6.91
N LYS A 77 4.74 -11.63 -6.39
CA LYS A 77 5.20 -12.78 -7.19
C LYS A 77 4.09 -13.74 -7.62
N LYS A 78 2.98 -13.81 -6.89
CA LYS A 78 1.89 -14.78 -7.15
C LYS A 78 0.54 -14.12 -7.41
N TYR A 79 -0.17 -14.62 -8.43
CA TYR A 79 -1.59 -14.37 -8.59
C TYR A 79 -2.38 -15.18 -7.57
N THR A 80 -3.01 -14.52 -6.62
CA THR A 80 -3.97 -15.15 -5.72
C THR A 80 -5.37 -14.84 -6.23
N PHE A 81 -6.05 -15.85 -6.79
CA PHE A 81 -7.44 -15.77 -7.20
C PHE A 81 -8.28 -15.44 -5.96
N THR A 82 -8.96 -14.29 -5.94
CA THR A 82 -9.97 -14.02 -4.92
C THR A 82 -11.22 -14.80 -5.29
N GLN A 83 -11.30 -16.09 -4.92
CA GLN A 83 -12.58 -16.78 -4.86
C GLN A 83 -13.32 -16.31 -3.61
N THR A 84 -14.50 -15.74 -3.86
CA THR A 84 -15.50 -15.32 -2.89
C THR A 84 -15.89 -16.46 -1.94
N LYS A 85 -15.99 -16.13 -0.64
CA LYS A 85 -16.76 -16.81 0.43
C LYS A 85 -16.17 -17.95 1.27
N LYS A 86 -14.88 -18.32 1.24
CA LYS A 86 -14.36 -19.31 2.24
C LYS A 86 -13.00 -18.95 2.86
N ASP A 87 -12.97 -19.08 4.19
CA ASP A 87 -11.92 -18.94 5.22
C ASP A 87 -10.95 -17.73 5.26
N LYS A 88 -10.98 -17.03 6.41
CA LYS A 88 -9.97 -16.02 6.80
C LYS A 88 -8.57 -16.66 6.90
N GLU A 89 -8.48 -17.90 7.36
CA GLU A 89 -7.23 -18.65 7.51
C GLU A 89 -6.56 -18.98 6.17
N HIS A 90 -7.34 -19.43 5.17
CA HIS A 90 -6.84 -19.72 3.82
C HIS A 90 -6.26 -18.47 3.12
N ARG A 91 -6.80 -17.28 3.42
CA ARG A 91 -6.24 -16.03 2.91
C ARG A 91 -4.88 -15.69 3.52
N ARG A 92 -4.66 -15.99 4.81
CA ARG A 92 -3.37 -15.74 5.46
C ARG A 92 -2.26 -16.61 4.88
N THR A 93 -2.50 -17.91 4.70
CA THR A 93 -1.51 -18.85 4.15
C THR A 93 -1.22 -18.63 2.67
N ALA A 94 -2.23 -18.25 1.87
CA ALA A 94 -2.04 -17.98 0.43
C ALA A 94 -1.28 -16.67 0.14
N ILE A 95 -1.20 -15.74 1.10
CA ILE A 95 -0.54 -14.44 0.95
C ILE A 95 0.89 -14.45 1.51
N ALA A 96 1.22 -15.38 2.42
CA ALA A 96 2.58 -15.55 2.93
C ALA A 96 3.58 -15.82 1.77
N GLY A 97 4.63 -15.00 1.67
CA GLY A 97 5.62 -15.09 0.59
C GLY A 97 5.15 -14.60 -0.79
N ALA A 98 3.96 -14.00 -0.88
CA ALA A 98 3.46 -13.42 -2.14
C ALA A 98 4.15 -12.10 -2.50
N PHE A 99 4.82 -11.45 -1.55
CA PHE A 99 5.47 -10.14 -1.70
C PHE A 99 6.96 -10.20 -1.39
N SER A 100 7.76 -9.39 -2.09
CA SER A 100 9.21 -9.28 -1.87
C SER A 100 9.75 -7.93 -2.31
N VAL A 101 10.81 -7.46 -1.67
CA VAL A 101 11.65 -6.36 -2.18
C VAL A 101 12.79 -6.95 -3.03
N PRO A 102 12.99 -6.51 -4.29
CA PRO A 102 14.12 -6.96 -5.10
C PRO A 102 15.48 -6.61 -4.46
N ALA A 103 16.49 -7.46 -4.66
CA ALA A 103 17.82 -7.27 -4.05
C ALA A 103 18.43 -5.88 -4.36
N GLY A 104 18.29 -5.39 -5.59
CA GLY A 104 18.77 -4.06 -5.98
C GLY A 104 18.02 -2.88 -5.32
N MET A 105 16.89 -3.14 -4.68
CA MET A 105 16.11 -2.12 -3.95
C MET A 105 16.35 -2.14 -2.44
N LEU A 106 17.07 -3.13 -1.90
CA LEU A 106 17.35 -3.21 -0.46
C LEU A 106 18.00 -1.93 0.11
N PRO A 107 18.95 -1.26 -0.57
CA PRO A 107 19.52 -0.01 -0.07
C PRO A 107 18.50 1.14 0.09
N LYS A 108 17.38 1.10 -0.64
CA LYS A 108 16.30 2.08 -0.49
C LYS A 108 15.41 1.82 0.73
N VAL A 109 15.47 0.62 1.31
CA VAL A 109 14.62 0.17 2.42
C VAL A 109 15.38 0.17 3.74
N ALA A 110 16.65 -0.24 3.72
CA ALA A 110 17.46 -0.42 4.91
C ALA A 110 17.48 0.83 5.80
N GLY A 111 17.10 0.68 7.07
CA GLY A 111 17.07 1.74 8.07
C GLY A 111 15.98 2.80 7.88
N LYS A 112 15.11 2.70 6.86
CA LYS A 112 14.06 3.69 6.59
C LYS A 112 12.81 3.46 7.43
N ARG A 113 12.14 4.54 7.81
CA ARG A 113 10.78 4.55 8.37
C ARG A 113 9.80 4.66 7.21
N ILE A 114 9.03 3.60 6.97
CA ILE A 114 8.23 3.45 5.76
C ILE A 114 6.74 3.65 6.09
N LEU A 115 6.06 4.47 5.29
CA LEU A 115 4.60 4.52 5.25
C LEU A 115 4.08 3.60 4.15
N LEU A 116 3.45 2.50 4.56
CA LEU A 116 2.77 1.56 3.66
C LEU A 116 1.31 2.01 3.46
N VAL A 117 0.90 2.19 2.20
CA VAL A 117 -0.40 2.77 1.85
C VAL A 117 -1.28 1.75 1.15
N ASP A 118 -2.55 1.63 1.56
CA ASP A 118 -3.58 0.86 0.85
C ASP A 118 -4.88 1.67 0.78
N ASP A 119 -5.86 1.24 -0.03
CA ASP A 119 -7.13 1.93 -0.12
C ASP A 119 -8.09 1.55 1.03
N VAL A 120 -8.16 0.28 1.40
CA VAL A 120 -9.08 -0.25 2.42
C VAL A 120 -8.40 -1.33 3.24
N LEU A 121 -8.31 -1.12 4.55
CA LEU A 121 -7.96 -2.15 5.51
C LEU A 121 -9.15 -3.11 5.70
N THR A 122 -8.95 -4.38 5.38
CA THR A 122 -9.92 -5.44 5.69
C THR A 122 -9.35 -6.37 6.76
N THR A 123 -8.93 -7.58 6.41
CA THR A 123 -8.33 -8.53 7.36
C THR A 123 -6.88 -8.23 7.72
N GLY A 124 -6.29 -7.15 7.20
CA GLY A 124 -4.86 -6.83 7.38
C GLY A 124 -3.87 -7.73 6.65
N ALA A 125 -4.24 -8.95 6.23
CA ALA A 125 -3.32 -9.95 5.67
C ALA A 125 -2.42 -9.45 4.52
N THR A 126 -2.95 -8.61 3.61
CA THR A 126 -2.12 -8.03 2.53
C THR A 126 -1.08 -7.05 3.07
N LEU A 127 -1.50 -6.16 3.97
CA LEU A 127 -0.63 -5.17 4.62
C LEU A 127 0.43 -5.87 5.47
N GLU A 128 0.04 -6.89 6.24
CA GLU A 128 0.93 -7.71 7.07
C GLU A 128 2.01 -8.40 6.23
N ALA A 129 1.65 -8.98 5.08
CA ALA A 129 2.62 -9.63 4.22
C ALA A 129 3.55 -8.65 3.48
N CYS A 130 3.05 -7.47 3.10
CA CYS A 130 3.88 -6.40 2.56
C CYS A 130 4.84 -5.86 3.63
N ALA A 131 4.34 -5.65 4.84
CA ALA A 131 5.12 -5.19 5.98
C ALA A 131 6.22 -6.20 6.32
N LYS A 132 5.91 -7.50 6.31
CA LYS A 132 6.92 -8.55 6.46
C LYS A 132 8.02 -8.47 5.39
N ALA A 133 7.66 -8.27 4.13
CA ALA A 133 8.64 -8.14 3.06
C ALA A 133 9.56 -6.90 3.21
N LEU A 134 9.04 -5.80 3.76
CA LEU A 134 9.82 -4.59 4.08
C LEU A 134 10.72 -4.80 5.31
N ALA A 135 10.20 -5.47 6.34
CA ALA A 135 10.96 -5.80 7.54
C ALA A 135 12.12 -6.75 7.23
N ASP A 136 11.86 -7.80 6.43
CA ASP A 136 12.89 -8.73 5.95
C ASP A 136 13.94 -8.01 5.06
N ALA A 137 13.58 -6.86 4.47
CA ALA A 137 14.48 -5.97 3.71
C ALA A 137 15.19 -4.91 4.58
N GLY A 138 14.98 -4.92 5.90
CA GLY A 138 15.75 -4.14 6.87
C GLY A 138 15.22 -2.73 7.16
N CYS A 139 13.94 -2.44 6.92
CA CYS A 139 13.38 -1.15 7.33
C CYS A 139 13.39 -0.98 8.87
N CYS A 140 13.48 0.26 9.34
CA CYS A 140 13.51 0.59 10.77
C CYS A 140 12.10 0.54 11.40
N ASN A 141 11.09 1.07 10.71
CA ASN A 141 9.72 1.12 11.20
C ASN A 141 8.75 1.08 10.00
N ILE A 142 7.55 0.56 10.23
CA ILE A 142 6.47 0.51 9.24
C ILE A 142 5.21 1.10 9.87
N SER A 143 4.71 2.18 9.27
CA SER A 143 3.39 2.75 9.56
C SER A 143 2.44 2.46 8.42
N VAL A 144 1.13 2.46 8.69
CA VAL A 144 0.10 2.16 7.69
C VAL A 144 -0.88 3.32 7.56
N ALA A 145 -1.24 3.67 6.33
CA ALA A 145 -2.33 4.61 6.05
C ALA A 145 -3.33 3.99 5.06
N THR A 146 -4.63 4.08 5.39
CA THR A 146 -5.72 3.68 4.50
C THR A 146 -6.83 4.71 4.50
N LEU A 147 -7.62 4.77 3.42
CA LEU A 147 -8.78 5.67 3.33
C LEU A 147 -9.99 5.13 4.12
N ALA A 148 -10.05 3.82 4.35
CA ALA A 148 -11.10 3.18 5.12
C ALA A 148 -10.59 1.90 5.80
N PHE A 149 -11.36 1.43 6.78
CA PHE A 149 -11.25 0.09 7.36
C PHE A 149 -12.63 -0.57 7.42
N VAL A 150 -12.66 -1.90 7.56
CA VAL A 150 -13.90 -2.68 7.71
C VAL A 150 -13.78 -3.48 9.01
N GLU A 151 -14.72 -3.28 9.93
CA GLU A 151 -14.97 -4.15 11.09
C GLU A 151 -15.80 -5.39 10.71
#